data_AF-A0A4V1CIN3-F1
#
_entry.id   AF-A0A4V1CIN3-F1
#
_cell.length_a   1.000
_cell.length_b   1.000
_cell.length_c   1.000
_cell.angle_alpha   90.00
_cell.angle_beta   90.00
_cell.angle_gamma   90.00
#
_symmetry.space_group_name_H-M   'P 1'
#
loop_
_entity.id
_entity.type
_entity.pdbx_description
1 polymer ?
#
loop_
_entity_poly.entity_id
_entity_poly.type
_entity_poly.pdbx_seq_one_letter_code
_entity_poly.pdbx_strand_id
1 'polypeptide(L)'
;MTSSRVFRPGPLAGHGSDLWLLDVGKPVLLHRTRDGATATYVIPGGSYGSGIVGHTPRWLHADGLGCWIVGVDGIVHCDHAGIVTTVQSTRISGSALMNGVLATSVTGVDELTLRTMGGVFATVGLPAEVRTIYPSGHGFVILMRTGRYEPGVQRGSWCAHVGLDGTLALGTAWEIRPWRGLDTVVDVGTQIAVGKGASFGQVLDTELTPAFSLPLTSEFPPWATASGVWMVMRSSRLVHRLGDSGFATQSDIARPHFTYFCLDRGLTRPERWAGAPGFPIGLAVVPELGELWISTMTGTFVGATGSGPVSMEEVEFDSLPQIPVNAPLELGEPDEWTEHQRIRLLAENRAAGLLGIEIDGWFPTTTSILTFRIRGMNGVCARLMSVFDRDGRPRLWQGAPTLMEWINLDIMEAGGLERLCKKEPGRFGYVWT
;
A
#
# COMPACT_ATOMS: atom_id res chain seq x y z
N MET A 1 6.77 -29.75 8.87
CA MET A 1 6.28 -29.94 7.49
C MET A 1 6.48 -28.62 6.76
N THR A 2 6.98 -28.63 5.52
CA THR A 2 7.10 -27.40 4.72
C THR A 2 5.75 -27.12 4.08
N SER A 3 4.95 -26.25 4.70
CA SER A 3 3.72 -25.75 4.09
C SER A 3 4.04 -24.66 3.06
N SER A 4 3.07 -24.35 2.21
CA SER A 4 3.18 -23.26 1.24
C SER A 4 1.87 -22.50 1.15
N ARG A 5 1.96 -21.28 0.62
CA ARG A 5 0.80 -20.50 0.18
C ARG A 5 0.97 -20.10 -1.27
N VAL A 6 -0.14 -19.79 -1.93
CA VAL A 6 -0.10 -19.19 -3.26
C VAL A 6 0.56 -17.80 -3.18
N PHE A 7 1.33 -17.45 -4.21
CA PHE A 7 1.81 -16.08 -4.45
C PHE A 7 0.66 -15.08 -4.37
N ARG A 8 0.90 -13.94 -3.74
CA ARG A 8 -0.09 -12.86 -3.68
C ARG A 8 0.54 -11.59 -4.24
N PRO A 9 0.08 -11.11 -5.40
CA PRO A 9 0.59 -9.88 -5.98
C PRO A 9 0.51 -8.72 -5.00
N GLY A 10 1.60 -7.99 -4.82
CA GLY A 10 1.70 -6.81 -3.97
C GLY A 10 2.02 -5.56 -4.79
N PRO A 11 3.22 -4.99 -4.66
CA PRO A 11 3.69 -3.95 -5.57
C PRO A 11 3.67 -4.44 -7.02
N LEU A 12 3.19 -3.56 -7.91
CA LEU A 12 3.12 -3.79 -9.35
C LEU A 12 3.93 -2.70 -10.08
N ALA A 13 4.58 -3.05 -11.17
CA ALA A 13 5.20 -2.08 -12.07
C ALA A 13 5.07 -2.53 -13.52
N GLY A 14 4.64 -1.63 -14.40
CA GLY A 14 4.50 -1.89 -15.83
C GLY A 14 5.41 -0.99 -16.65
N HIS A 15 6.00 -1.55 -17.71
CA HIS A 15 6.78 -0.81 -18.69
C HIS A 15 6.67 -1.49 -20.06
N GLY A 16 6.41 -0.71 -21.12
CA GLY A 16 6.18 -1.27 -22.45
C GLY A 16 5.03 -2.27 -22.45
N SER A 17 5.33 -3.53 -22.80
CA SER A 17 4.41 -4.67 -22.77
C SER A 17 4.54 -5.57 -21.54
N ASP A 18 5.42 -5.21 -20.60
CA ASP A 18 5.83 -6.06 -19.50
C ASP A 18 5.20 -5.61 -18.19
N LEU A 19 4.80 -6.59 -17.37
CA LEU A 19 4.27 -6.39 -16.03
C LEU A 19 5.09 -7.18 -15.03
N TRP A 20 5.55 -6.49 -13.98
CA TRP A 20 6.28 -7.07 -12.86
C TRP A 20 5.39 -7.02 -11.62
N LEU A 21 5.33 -8.14 -10.90
CA LEU A 21 4.55 -8.29 -9.68
C LEU A 21 5.47 -8.82 -8.59
N LEU A 22 5.57 -8.11 -7.47
CA LEU A 22 6.31 -8.57 -6.30
C LEU A 22 5.33 -9.18 -5.29
N ASP A 23 5.68 -10.34 -4.71
CA ASP A 23 4.86 -10.90 -3.63
C ASP A 23 4.76 -9.90 -2.47
N VAL A 24 3.56 -9.77 -1.90
CA VAL A 24 3.26 -8.84 -0.82
C VAL A 24 4.19 -8.92 0.40
N GLY A 25 4.85 -10.05 0.64
CA GLY A 25 5.71 -10.26 1.82
C GLY A 25 7.00 -11.02 1.57
N LYS A 26 7.11 -11.76 0.47
CA LYS A 26 8.28 -12.58 0.16
C LYS A 26 9.12 -11.96 -0.95
N PRO A 27 10.43 -12.22 -0.99
CA PRO A 27 11.30 -11.75 -2.04
C PRO A 27 11.15 -12.64 -3.30
N VAL A 28 9.92 -12.71 -3.82
CA VAL A 28 9.58 -13.48 -5.02
C VAL A 28 8.92 -12.53 -6.00
N LEU A 29 9.47 -12.47 -7.20
CA LEU A 29 9.08 -11.60 -8.29
C LEU A 29 8.49 -12.45 -9.41
N LEU A 30 7.34 -12.04 -9.93
CA LEU A 30 6.69 -12.60 -11.11
C LEU A 30 6.81 -11.59 -12.24
N HIS A 31 7.24 -12.04 -13.42
CA HIS A 31 7.28 -11.27 -14.65
C HIS A 31 6.26 -11.84 -15.62
N ARG A 32 5.39 -10.99 -16.15
CA ARG A 32 4.45 -11.32 -17.22
C ARG A 32 4.86 -10.56 -18.48
N THR A 33 5.07 -11.30 -19.56
CA THR A 33 5.37 -10.76 -20.89
C THR A 33 4.11 -10.47 -21.70
N ARG A 34 4.30 -9.86 -22.87
CA ARG A 34 3.23 -9.47 -23.81
C ARG A 34 2.23 -10.57 -24.16
N ASP A 35 2.72 -11.79 -24.35
CA ASP A 35 1.94 -12.99 -24.70
C ASP A 35 1.22 -13.62 -23.51
N GLY A 36 1.38 -13.03 -22.31
CA GLY A 36 0.83 -13.54 -21.07
C GLY A 36 1.69 -14.61 -20.40
N ALA A 37 2.83 -15.00 -20.98
CA ALA A 37 3.74 -15.95 -20.34
C ALA A 37 4.29 -15.37 -19.04
N THR A 38 4.44 -16.23 -18.03
CA THR A 38 4.91 -15.83 -16.70
C THR A 38 6.21 -16.53 -16.31
N ALA A 39 7.17 -15.77 -15.77
CA ALA A 39 8.41 -16.27 -15.19
C ALA A 39 8.54 -15.83 -13.73
N THR A 40 9.06 -16.70 -12.87
CA THR A 40 9.24 -16.42 -11.43
C THR A 40 10.72 -16.35 -11.07
N TYR A 41 11.09 -15.32 -10.30
CA TYR A 41 12.45 -15.08 -9.83
C TYR A 41 12.47 -14.91 -8.31
N VAL A 42 13.49 -15.48 -7.66
CA VAL A 42 13.76 -15.21 -6.25
C VAL A 42 14.76 -14.07 -6.18
N ILE A 43 14.41 -13.01 -5.47
CA ILE A 43 15.30 -11.86 -5.27
C ILE A 43 16.01 -11.95 -3.91
N PRO A 44 17.19 -11.32 -3.75
CA PRO A 44 17.80 -11.16 -2.43
C PRO A 44 16.91 -10.35 -1.49
N GLY A 45 16.85 -10.73 -0.22
CA GLY A 45 16.19 -9.95 0.83
C GLY A 45 15.41 -10.77 1.86
N GLY A 46 14.87 -10.08 2.86
CA GLY A 46 14.11 -10.68 3.96
C GLY A 46 12.67 -11.09 3.60
N SER A 47 11.98 -11.77 4.51
CA SER A 47 10.52 -11.89 4.48
C SER A 47 9.91 -10.81 5.37
N TYR A 48 8.99 -10.02 4.82
CA TYR A 48 8.31 -8.93 5.55
C TYR A 48 6.83 -9.24 5.73
N GLY A 49 6.47 -9.46 6.99
CA GLY A 49 5.08 -9.46 7.41
C GLY A 49 4.60 -8.02 7.50
N SER A 50 3.38 -7.76 7.03
CA SER A 50 2.66 -6.57 7.42
C SER A 50 1.17 -6.82 7.31
N GLY A 51 0.51 -6.95 8.46
CA GLY A 51 -0.93 -6.72 8.59
C GLY A 51 -1.30 -5.23 8.60
N ILE A 52 -0.31 -4.34 8.44
CA ILE A 52 -0.50 -2.89 8.39
C ILE A 52 -0.76 -2.49 6.95
N VAL A 53 -1.99 -2.08 6.70
CA VAL A 53 -2.44 -1.51 5.43
C VAL A 53 -1.57 -0.28 5.10
N GLY A 54 -1.02 -0.23 3.89
CA GLY A 54 -0.19 0.87 3.40
C GLY A 54 1.31 0.79 3.74
N HIS A 55 1.76 -0.21 4.51
CA HIS A 55 3.20 -0.41 4.70
C HIS A 55 3.83 -1.06 3.46
N THR A 56 4.78 -0.37 2.84
CA THR A 56 5.47 -0.83 1.61
C THR A 56 6.94 -1.08 1.94
N PRO A 57 7.34 -2.31 2.30
CA PRO A 57 8.74 -2.61 2.62
C PRO A 57 9.65 -2.52 1.38
N ARG A 58 9.07 -2.70 0.19
CA ARG A 58 9.73 -2.64 -1.11
C ARG A 58 8.84 -1.93 -2.12
N TRP A 59 9.40 -0.94 -2.79
CA TRP A 59 8.85 -0.37 -4.01
C TRP A 59 9.32 -1.18 -5.22
N LEU A 60 8.47 -1.24 -6.22
CA LEU A 60 8.74 -1.87 -7.49
C LEU A 60 8.62 -0.80 -8.57
N HIS A 61 9.64 -0.68 -9.41
CA HIS A 61 9.67 0.22 -10.57
C HIS A 61 10.10 -0.57 -11.80
N ALA A 62 9.73 -0.12 -13.00
CA ALA A 62 10.11 -0.79 -14.25
C ALA A 62 10.53 0.23 -15.31
N ASP A 63 11.53 -0.15 -16.11
CA ASP A 63 12.00 0.60 -17.29
C ASP A 63 12.34 -0.35 -18.45
N GLY A 64 12.96 0.18 -19.50
CA GLY A 64 13.35 -0.60 -20.68
C GLY A 64 14.46 -1.63 -20.45
N LEU A 65 15.12 -1.63 -19.28
CA LEU A 65 16.17 -2.61 -18.94
C LEU A 65 15.65 -3.73 -18.02
N GLY A 66 14.58 -3.49 -17.27
CA GLY A 66 13.93 -4.50 -16.45
C GLY A 66 13.13 -3.88 -15.31
N CYS A 67 13.20 -4.50 -14.13
CA CYS A 67 12.60 -3.95 -12.92
C CYS A 67 13.60 -3.67 -11.81
N TRP A 68 13.29 -2.64 -11.03
CA TRP A 68 14.01 -2.21 -9.85
C TRP A 68 13.17 -2.52 -8.61
N ILE A 69 13.75 -3.28 -7.69
CA ILE A 69 13.19 -3.55 -6.37
C ILE A 69 13.99 -2.75 -5.36
N VAL A 70 13.32 -1.82 -4.68
CA VAL A 70 13.98 -0.83 -3.83
C VAL A 70 13.34 -0.78 -2.47
N GLY A 71 14.11 -0.76 -1.39
CA GLY A 71 13.56 -0.55 -0.06
C GLY A 71 14.47 -1.04 1.06
N VAL A 72 13.89 -1.78 2.00
CA VAL A 72 14.57 -2.18 3.24
C VAL A 72 15.78 -3.09 3.03
N ASP A 73 15.83 -3.84 1.94
CA ASP A 73 16.96 -4.71 1.54
C ASP A 73 18.00 -4.01 0.67
N GLY A 74 17.77 -2.74 0.34
CA GLY A 74 18.58 -1.99 -0.62
C GLY A 74 17.97 -1.94 -2.01
N ILE A 75 18.81 -2.07 -3.03
CA ILE A 75 18.48 -1.93 -4.45
C ILE A 75 18.86 -3.23 -5.16
N VAL A 76 17.88 -3.86 -5.78
CA VAL A 76 18.02 -5.02 -6.64
C VAL A 76 17.46 -4.68 -8.02
N HIS A 77 18.13 -5.12 -9.07
CA HIS A 77 17.63 -5.05 -10.44
C HIS A 77 17.44 -6.46 -11.01
N CYS A 78 16.32 -6.71 -11.67
CA CYS A 78 16.05 -7.93 -12.40
C CYS A 78 15.84 -7.56 -13.86
N ASP A 79 16.72 -8.03 -14.75
CA ASP A 79 16.56 -7.76 -16.19
C ASP A 79 15.50 -8.67 -16.84
N HIS A 80 15.17 -8.39 -18.10
CA HIS A 80 14.21 -9.18 -18.88
C HIS A 80 14.64 -10.63 -19.13
N ALA A 81 15.93 -10.95 -18.97
CA ALA A 81 16.44 -12.32 -19.07
C ALA A 81 16.36 -13.07 -17.72
N GLY A 82 15.91 -12.41 -16.66
CA GLY A 82 15.80 -12.97 -15.32
C GLY A 82 17.09 -12.93 -14.50
N ILE A 83 18.10 -12.17 -14.94
CA ILE A 83 19.33 -12.00 -14.17
C ILE A 83 19.07 -11.02 -13.04
N VAL A 84 19.15 -11.53 -11.81
CA VAL A 84 18.97 -10.74 -10.60
C VAL A 84 20.31 -10.23 -10.08
N THR A 85 20.46 -8.91 -10.00
CA THR A 85 21.68 -8.23 -9.56
C THR A 85 21.41 -7.38 -8.32
N THR A 86 22.14 -7.65 -7.24
CA THR A 86 22.18 -6.73 -6.09
C THR A 86 23.04 -5.53 -6.44
N VAL A 87 22.42 -4.36 -6.58
CA VAL A 87 23.11 -3.11 -6.90
C VAL A 87 23.70 -2.48 -5.63
N GLN A 88 22.96 -2.50 -4.54
CA GLN A 88 23.37 -1.95 -3.25
C GLN A 88 22.58 -2.60 -2.12
N SER A 89 23.20 -2.85 -0.97
CA SER A 89 22.56 -3.47 0.20
C SER A 89 22.11 -2.47 1.27
N THR A 90 22.45 -1.19 1.13
CA THR A 90 22.04 -0.15 2.08
C THR A 90 20.53 0.06 2.01
N ARG A 91 19.86 -0.01 3.16
CA ARG A 91 18.44 0.31 3.30
C ARG A 91 18.10 1.67 2.67
N ILE A 92 17.13 1.66 1.76
CA ILE A 92 16.59 2.85 1.10
C ILE A 92 15.30 3.29 1.78
N SER A 93 15.15 4.59 2.01
CA SER A 93 14.00 5.21 2.69
C SER A 93 12.98 5.84 1.74
N GLY A 94 13.37 6.10 0.49
CA GLY A 94 12.51 6.63 -0.56
C GLY A 94 13.10 6.34 -1.93
N SER A 95 12.25 6.15 -2.93
CA SER A 95 12.70 5.93 -4.31
C SER A 95 11.68 6.37 -5.35
N ALA A 96 12.18 6.76 -6.52
CA ALA A 96 11.38 7.02 -7.71
C ALA A 96 12.21 6.71 -8.97
N LEU A 97 11.57 6.22 -10.02
CA LEU A 97 12.19 5.94 -11.32
C LEU A 97 11.61 6.89 -12.37
N MET A 98 12.48 7.53 -13.15
CA MET A 98 12.08 8.36 -14.28
C MET A 98 13.09 8.19 -15.41
N ASN A 99 12.61 7.84 -16.62
CA ASN A 99 13.44 7.69 -17.82
C ASN A 99 14.73 6.87 -17.62
N GLY A 100 14.64 5.74 -16.90
CA GLY A 100 15.78 4.86 -16.60
C GLY A 100 16.76 5.36 -15.53
N VAL A 101 16.48 6.51 -14.90
CA VAL A 101 17.21 7.03 -13.76
C VAL A 101 16.44 6.73 -12.48
N LEU A 102 17.08 5.98 -11.58
CA LEU A 102 16.55 5.71 -10.24
C LEU A 102 17.09 6.75 -9.26
N ALA A 103 16.19 7.51 -8.65
CA ALA A 103 16.48 8.39 -7.52
C ALA A 103 16.23 7.64 -6.20
N THR A 104 17.18 7.70 -5.26
CA THR A 104 17.06 7.04 -3.95
C THR A 104 17.54 7.94 -2.82
N SER A 105 16.92 7.83 -1.65
CA SER A 105 17.35 8.47 -0.41
C SER A 105 17.59 7.45 0.72
N VAL A 106 18.39 7.82 1.71
CA VAL A 106 18.65 7.02 2.91
C VAL A 106 18.25 7.82 4.16
N THR A 107 17.66 7.17 5.16
CA THR A 107 17.28 7.83 6.42
C THR A 107 18.51 8.40 7.13
N GLY A 108 18.40 9.64 7.60
CA GLY A 108 19.49 10.35 8.28
C GLY A 108 20.63 10.83 7.37
N VAL A 109 20.43 10.80 6.04
CA VAL A 109 21.36 11.35 5.05
C VAL A 109 20.64 12.43 4.24
N ASP A 110 21.20 13.64 4.24
CA ASP A 110 20.65 14.79 3.53
C ASP A 110 21.15 14.83 2.07
N GLU A 111 20.99 13.70 1.36
CA GLU A 111 21.43 13.54 -0.03
C GLU A 111 20.42 12.72 -0.84
N LEU A 112 20.37 13.01 -2.13
CA LEU A 112 19.69 12.18 -3.13
C LEU A 112 20.74 11.55 -4.05
N THR A 113 20.71 10.23 -4.21
CA THR A 113 21.55 9.54 -5.19
C THR A 113 20.77 9.28 -6.47
N LEU A 114 21.32 9.67 -7.62
CA LEU A 114 20.83 9.33 -8.95
C LEU A 114 21.71 8.26 -9.59
N ARG A 115 21.08 7.20 -10.08
CA ARG A 115 21.79 6.07 -10.67
C ARG A 115 21.07 5.49 -11.87
N THR A 116 21.84 4.81 -12.70
CA THR A 116 21.35 3.87 -13.72
C THR A 116 21.98 2.50 -13.46
N MET A 117 21.71 1.51 -14.32
CA MET A 117 22.45 0.24 -14.29
C MET A 117 23.95 0.39 -14.53
N GLY A 118 24.38 1.48 -15.17
CA GLY A 118 25.80 1.81 -15.35
C GLY A 118 26.50 2.32 -14.08
N GLY A 119 25.75 2.59 -13.01
CA GLY A 119 26.26 3.06 -11.73
C GLY A 119 25.66 4.38 -11.26
N VAL A 120 26.19 4.88 -10.15
CA VAL A 120 25.88 6.22 -9.65
C VAL A 120 26.56 7.25 -10.55
N PHE A 121 25.80 8.20 -11.06
CA PHE A 121 26.35 9.28 -11.89
C PHE A 121 26.17 10.66 -11.28
N ALA A 122 25.27 10.83 -10.30
CA ALA A 122 25.14 12.06 -9.53
C ALA A 122 24.71 11.80 -8.08
N THR A 123 25.24 12.61 -7.16
CA THR A 123 24.78 12.73 -5.78
C THR A 123 24.47 14.19 -5.53
N VAL A 124 23.23 14.47 -5.13
CA VAL A 124 22.73 15.83 -4.93
C VAL A 124 22.63 16.09 -3.43
N GLY A 125 23.43 17.04 -2.93
CA GLY A 125 23.33 17.50 -1.55
C GLY A 125 22.03 18.26 -1.33
N LEU A 126 21.32 17.93 -0.25
CA LEU A 126 20.03 18.51 0.10
C LEU A 126 20.12 19.26 1.43
N PRO A 127 19.28 20.29 1.65
CA PRO A 127 19.29 21.05 2.90
C PRO A 127 18.61 20.31 4.08
N ALA A 128 17.97 19.17 3.84
CA ALA A 128 17.23 18.42 4.84
C ALA A 128 16.90 16.98 4.37
N GLU A 129 16.52 16.15 5.35
CA GLU A 129 16.18 14.75 5.13
C GLU A 129 14.98 14.61 4.18
N VAL A 130 15.14 13.74 3.18
CA VAL A 130 14.08 13.38 2.23
C VAL A 130 12.94 12.64 2.93
N ARG A 131 11.71 13.11 2.70
CA ARG A 131 10.48 12.44 3.14
C ARG A 131 9.86 11.61 2.04
N THR A 132 9.71 12.21 0.86
CA THR A 132 9.12 11.57 -0.30
C THR A 132 9.84 12.04 -1.56
N ILE A 133 10.05 11.12 -2.49
CA ILE A 133 10.53 11.37 -3.84
C ILE A 133 9.40 11.00 -4.78
N TYR A 134 9.11 11.87 -5.76
CA TYR A 134 8.10 11.60 -6.77
C TYR A 134 8.67 11.83 -8.17
N PRO A 135 8.41 10.94 -9.15
CA PRO A 135 8.84 11.16 -10.52
C PRO A 135 8.04 12.31 -11.15
N SER A 136 8.70 13.18 -11.90
CA SER A 136 8.14 14.35 -12.58
C SER A 136 8.64 14.37 -14.03
N GLY A 137 7.90 15.02 -14.94
CA GLY A 137 8.18 14.99 -16.38
C GLY A 137 9.61 15.34 -16.80
N HIS A 138 10.36 16.06 -15.95
CA HIS A 138 11.76 16.46 -16.19
C HIS A 138 12.76 15.92 -15.16
N GLY A 139 12.35 15.01 -14.27
CA GLY A 139 13.21 14.48 -13.21
C GLY A 139 12.39 14.06 -11.99
N PHE A 140 12.67 14.69 -10.85
CA PHE A 140 12.06 14.34 -9.57
C PHE A 140 11.60 15.59 -8.82
N VAL A 141 10.50 15.45 -8.10
CA VAL A 141 10.09 16.39 -7.06
C VAL A 141 10.34 15.73 -5.71
N ILE A 142 10.98 16.45 -4.81
CA ILE A 142 11.41 15.94 -3.51
C ILE A 142 10.80 16.81 -2.43
N LEU A 143 10.10 16.18 -1.49
CA LEU A 143 9.71 16.82 -0.25
C LEU A 143 10.72 16.45 0.82
N MET A 144 11.31 17.48 1.42
CA MET A 144 12.30 17.36 2.48
C MET A 144 11.76 17.99 3.75
N ARG A 145 12.31 17.55 4.88
CA ARG A 145 11.92 18.08 6.18
C ARG A 145 13.11 18.12 7.12
N THR A 146 13.39 19.30 7.67
CA THR A 146 14.43 19.49 8.67
C THR A 146 14.12 18.65 9.91
N GLY A 147 15.15 18.11 10.57
CA GLY A 147 15.07 17.14 11.68
C GLY A 147 14.03 17.44 12.76
N ARG A 148 13.65 16.41 13.53
CA ARG A 148 12.60 16.43 14.58
C ARG A 148 12.52 17.78 15.30
N TYR A 149 11.45 18.55 15.04
CA TYR A 149 11.03 19.80 15.72
C TYR A 149 12.00 20.29 16.80
N GLU A 150 13.05 21.00 16.42
CA GLU A 150 13.81 21.77 17.39
C GLU A 150 12.97 22.97 17.84
N PRO A 151 12.76 23.19 19.15
CA PRO A 151 12.08 24.38 19.64
C PRO A 151 12.84 25.64 19.18
N GLY A 152 12.23 26.44 18.30
CA GLY A 152 12.81 27.69 17.79
C GLY A 152 12.93 27.76 16.27
N VAL A 153 12.87 26.64 15.57
CA VAL A 153 12.86 26.61 14.10
C VAL A 153 11.46 27.02 13.60
N GLN A 154 11.36 28.10 12.81
CA GLN A 154 10.07 28.61 12.29
C GLN A 154 9.67 28.01 10.93
N ARG A 155 10.63 27.43 10.18
CA ARG A 155 10.43 26.85 8.85
C ARG A 155 10.93 25.41 8.80
N GLY A 156 10.18 24.46 8.23
CA GLY A 156 10.47 23.03 8.46
C GLY A 156 10.29 22.07 7.30
N SER A 157 9.51 22.41 6.27
CA SER A 157 9.35 21.57 5.06
C SER A 157 9.75 22.37 3.83
N TRP A 158 10.35 21.70 2.86
CA TRP A 158 10.85 22.30 1.62
C TRP A 158 10.58 21.35 0.47
N CYS A 159 10.29 21.89 -0.70
CA CYS A 159 10.27 21.12 -1.93
C CYS A 159 11.44 21.51 -2.82
N ALA A 160 11.91 20.57 -3.64
CA ALA A 160 12.89 20.83 -4.68
C ALA A 160 12.57 20.04 -5.94
N HIS A 161 12.98 20.59 -7.07
CA HIS A 161 13.15 19.84 -8.31
C HIS A 161 14.59 19.36 -8.41
N VAL A 162 14.74 18.09 -8.78
CA VAL A 162 16.03 17.52 -9.17
C VAL A 162 15.92 16.99 -10.59
N GLY A 163 16.69 17.55 -11.50
CA GLY A 163 16.78 17.10 -12.89
C GLY A 163 17.43 15.73 -13.00
N LEU A 164 17.22 15.06 -14.13
CA LEU A 164 17.85 13.76 -14.41
C LEU A 164 19.38 13.82 -14.48
N ASP A 165 19.95 15.01 -14.67
CA ASP A 165 21.39 15.30 -14.67
C ASP A 165 21.93 15.68 -13.28
N GLY A 166 21.08 15.71 -12.25
CA GLY A 166 21.45 16.11 -10.89
C GLY A 166 21.36 17.61 -10.62
N THR A 167 20.86 18.42 -11.57
CA THR A 167 20.60 19.84 -11.32
C THR A 167 19.53 20.02 -10.24
N LEU A 168 19.80 20.89 -9.26
CA LEU A 168 18.90 21.15 -8.13
C LEU A 168 18.29 22.55 -8.25
N ALA A 169 16.96 22.61 -8.25
CA ALA A 169 16.20 23.84 -8.07
C ALA A 169 15.41 23.77 -6.76
N LEU A 170 15.90 24.48 -5.74
CA LEU A 170 15.33 24.48 -4.40
C LEU A 170 14.20 25.51 -4.30
N GLY A 171 13.05 25.10 -3.76
CA GLY A 171 11.94 26.00 -3.44
C GLY A 171 12.13 26.76 -2.12
N THR A 172 11.17 27.63 -1.81
CA THR A 172 11.20 28.38 -0.56
C THR A 172 10.80 27.49 0.62
N ALA A 173 11.55 27.59 1.72
CA ALA A 173 11.26 26.95 2.99
C ALA A 173 9.89 27.36 3.57
N TRP A 174 9.03 26.41 3.88
CA TRP A 174 7.68 26.71 4.37
C TRP A 174 7.63 26.92 5.88
N GLU A 175 6.73 27.79 6.33
CA GLU A 175 6.41 27.96 7.74
C GLU A 175 5.84 26.67 8.36
N ILE A 176 6.32 26.30 9.55
CA ILE A 176 5.97 25.01 10.16
C ILE A 176 4.47 24.90 10.52
N ARG A 177 3.87 25.99 11.00
CA ARG A 177 2.52 25.95 11.60
C ARG A 177 1.41 25.64 10.57
N PRO A 178 1.29 26.36 9.44
CA PRO A 178 0.22 26.07 8.47
C PRO A 178 0.41 24.70 7.78
N TRP A 179 1.66 24.25 7.61
CA TRP A 179 2.00 23.08 6.79
C TRP A 179 2.41 21.87 7.61
N ARG A 180 2.02 21.87 8.90
CA ARG A 180 2.39 20.83 9.85
C ARG A 180 1.88 19.47 9.41
N GLY A 181 2.80 18.54 9.21
CA GLY A 181 2.48 17.14 8.95
C GLY A 181 2.24 16.80 7.48
N LEU A 182 2.51 17.72 6.55
CA LEU A 182 2.71 17.34 5.15
C LEU A 182 4.01 16.55 5.02
N ASP A 183 3.93 15.37 4.40
CA ASP A 183 5.03 14.40 4.30
C ASP A 183 5.08 13.69 2.93
N THR A 184 4.13 13.96 2.03
CA THR A 184 4.07 13.36 0.70
C THR A 184 3.95 14.43 -0.39
N VAL A 185 4.60 14.22 -1.53
CA VAL A 185 4.57 15.11 -2.71
C VAL A 185 4.29 14.31 -3.97
N VAL A 186 3.62 14.94 -4.93
CA VAL A 186 3.10 14.34 -6.16
C VAL A 186 3.14 15.37 -7.27
N ASP A 187 3.60 14.99 -8.45
CA ASP A 187 3.39 15.76 -9.68
C ASP A 187 2.12 15.26 -10.36
N VAL A 188 1.02 16.03 -10.26
CA VAL A 188 -0.28 15.67 -10.87
C VAL A 188 -0.36 16.10 -12.35
N GLY A 189 0.78 16.36 -12.98
CA GLY A 189 0.93 16.65 -14.41
C GLY A 189 0.95 18.14 -14.72
N THR A 190 -0.10 18.89 -14.35
CA THR A 190 -0.13 20.36 -14.55
C THR A 190 0.40 21.14 -13.37
N GLN A 191 0.47 20.51 -12.19
CA GLN A 191 0.78 21.12 -10.91
C GLN A 191 1.45 20.10 -9.99
N ILE A 192 2.12 20.59 -8.96
CA ILE A 192 2.66 19.74 -7.88
C ILE A 192 1.71 19.84 -6.69
N ALA A 193 1.40 18.72 -6.06
CA ALA A 193 0.55 18.66 -4.89
C ALA A 193 1.27 18.00 -3.71
N VAL A 194 0.93 18.44 -2.51
CA VAL A 194 1.49 17.96 -1.25
C VAL A 194 0.40 17.54 -0.28
N GLY A 195 0.72 16.55 0.54
CA GLY A 195 -0.23 15.84 1.37
C GLY A 195 0.33 15.36 2.69
N LYS A 196 -0.59 14.96 3.57
CA LYS A 196 -0.31 14.29 4.83
C LYS A 196 -0.65 12.80 4.70
N GLY A 197 0.35 11.95 4.86
CA GLY A 197 0.32 10.57 4.43
C GLY A 197 -0.27 10.47 3.03
N ALA A 198 -1.31 9.68 2.92
CA ALA A 198 -2.02 9.48 1.68
C ALA A 198 -2.94 10.63 1.21
N SER A 199 -3.23 11.61 2.05
CA SER A 199 -4.19 12.67 1.74
C SER A 199 -3.51 13.95 1.27
N PHE A 200 -3.53 14.18 -0.05
CA PHE A 200 -3.09 15.42 -0.69
C PHE A 200 -4.07 16.54 -0.44
N GLY A 201 -3.58 17.66 0.04
CA GLY A 201 -4.42 18.77 0.46
C GLY A 201 -4.14 20.06 -0.27
N GLN A 202 -2.93 20.27 -0.81
CA GLN A 202 -2.50 21.58 -1.31
C GLN A 202 -1.69 21.45 -2.60
N VAL A 203 -1.95 22.32 -3.58
CA VAL A 203 -1.12 22.55 -4.76
C VAL A 203 0.00 23.53 -4.40
N LEU A 204 1.19 23.31 -4.96
CA LEU A 204 2.32 24.21 -4.87
C LEU A 204 2.31 25.23 -6.02
N ASP A 205 2.72 26.45 -5.73
CA ASP A 205 2.99 27.47 -6.74
C ASP A 205 4.36 27.28 -7.43
N THR A 206 4.75 28.25 -8.25
CA THR A 206 6.03 28.27 -8.97
C THR A 206 7.25 28.37 -8.08
N GLU A 207 7.09 28.85 -6.83
CA GLU A 207 8.16 28.88 -5.82
C GLU A 207 8.19 27.60 -4.96
N LEU A 208 7.38 26.60 -5.35
CA LEU A 208 7.15 25.36 -4.64
C LEU A 208 6.59 25.56 -3.23
N THR A 209 5.76 26.59 -3.04
CA THR A 209 5.08 26.86 -1.77
C THR A 209 3.60 26.50 -1.83
N PRO A 210 2.99 25.96 -0.75
CA PRO A 210 1.59 25.57 -0.80
C PRO A 210 0.68 26.78 -0.97
N ALA A 211 -0.16 26.77 -2.00
CA ALA A 211 -0.93 27.92 -2.46
C ALA A 211 -2.45 27.74 -2.29
N PHE A 212 -3.02 26.63 -2.76
CA PHE A 212 -4.46 26.39 -2.68
C PHE A 212 -4.80 24.92 -2.56
N SER A 213 -6.00 24.63 -2.05
CA SER A 213 -6.39 23.25 -1.76
C SER A 213 -6.96 22.51 -2.95
N LEU A 214 -6.63 21.23 -3.08
CA LEU A 214 -7.25 20.34 -4.07
C LEU A 214 -8.67 19.95 -3.63
N PRO A 215 -9.66 19.97 -4.55
CA PRO A 215 -11.03 19.59 -4.22
C PRO A 215 -11.16 18.08 -3.94
N LEU A 216 -10.36 17.27 -4.64
CA LEU A 216 -10.28 15.83 -4.49
C LEU A 216 -8.90 15.43 -3.99
N THR A 217 -8.88 14.53 -3.01
CA THR A 217 -7.68 14.04 -2.34
C THR A 217 -7.57 12.53 -2.53
N SER A 218 -6.41 11.94 -2.21
CA SER A 218 -6.27 10.48 -2.12
C SER A 218 -6.41 10.00 -0.67
N GLU A 219 -6.74 8.73 -0.48
CA GLU A 219 -6.76 8.03 0.82
C GLU A 219 -5.63 7.02 0.95
N PHE A 220 -4.94 6.69 -0.15
CA PHE A 220 -3.67 5.96 -0.16
C PHE A 220 -2.59 6.74 -0.93
N PRO A 221 -1.29 6.46 -0.74
CA PRO A 221 -0.24 7.02 -1.57
C PRO A 221 -0.57 6.79 -3.07
N PRO A 222 -0.34 7.78 -3.94
CA PRO A 222 -0.76 7.72 -5.32
C PRO A 222 0.31 7.05 -6.17
N TRP A 223 -0.11 6.48 -7.28
CA TRP A 223 0.77 5.77 -8.20
C TRP A 223 1.06 6.63 -9.42
N ALA A 224 2.33 6.97 -9.59
CA ALA A 224 2.83 7.56 -10.83
C ALA A 224 2.86 6.48 -11.92
N THR A 225 2.27 6.76 -13.06
CA THR A 225 2.34 5.87 -14.23
C THR A 225 2.66 6.69 -15.47
N ALA A 226 3.09 6.04 -16.55
CA ALA A 226 3.33 6.69 -17.84
C ALA A 226 2.10 7.45 -18.37
N SER A 227 0.91 7.10 -17.90
CA SER A 227 -0.35 7.69 -18.35
C SER A 227 -0.90 8.76 -17.40
N GLY A 228 -0.22 9.06 -16.30
CA GLY A 228 -0.63 10.03 -15.28
C GLY A 228 -0.69 9.44 -13.87
N VAL A 229 -1.11 10.27 -12.92
CA VAL A 229 -1.15 9.92 -11.50
C VAL A 229 -2.49 9.33 -11.10
N TRP A 230 -2.48 8.09 -10.63
CA TRP A 230 -3.64 7.42 -10.08
C TRP A 230 -3.74 7.66 -8.57
N MET A 231 -4.82 8.30 -8.15
CA MET A 231 -5.24 8.42 -6.77
C MET A 231 -6.30 7.37 -6.45
N VAL A 232 -6.61 7.21 -5.17
CA VAL A 232 -7.64 6.26 -4.74
C VAL A 232 -8.40 6.78 -3.53
N MET A 233 -9.70 6.51 -3.50
CA MET A 233 -10.59 6.85 -2.39
C MET A 233 -11.63 5.76 -2.22
N ARG A 234 -12.15 5.56 -1.01
CA ARG A 234 -13.39 4.78 -0.84
C ARG A 234 -14.46 5.32 -1.78
N SER A 235 -15.09 4.43 -2.55
CA SER A 235 -16.04 4.81 -3.60
C SER A 235 -17.20 5.65 -3.06
N SER A 236 -17.73 5.30 -1.88
CA SER A 236 -18.79 6.06 -1.22
C SER A 236 -18.40 7.49 -0.85
N ARG A 237 -17.13 7.74 -0.49
CA ARG A 237 -16.63 9.08 -0.19
C ARG A 237 -16.44 9.90 -1.46
N LEU A 238 -15.96 9.29 -2.54
CA LEU A 238 -15.81 9.96 -3.82
C LEU A 238 -17.18 10.39 -4.38
N VAL A 239 -18.16 9.47 -4.37
CA VAL A 239 -19.56 9.74 -4.75
C VAL A 239 -20.13 10.89 -3.93
N HIS A 240 -19.96 10.87 -2.60
CA HIS A 240 -20.45 11.94 -1.75
C HIS A 240 -19.78 13.29 -2.05
N ARG A 241 -18.46 13.31 -2.29
CA ARG A 241 -17.74 14.56 -2.61
C ARG A 241 -18.16 15.15 -3.95
N LEU A 242 -18.40 14.31 -4.94
CA LEU A 242 -18.76 14.74 -6.29
C LEU A 242 -20.26 14.92 -6.48
N GLY A 243 -21.09 14.34 -5.61
CA GLY A 243 -22.53 14.30 -5.79
C GLY A 243 -22.97 13.46 -6.98
N ASP A 244 -22.13 12.51 -7.43
CA ASP A 244 -22.33 11.74 -8.65
C ASP A 244 -22.14 10.23 -8.40
N SER A 245 -23.22 9.46 -8.59
CA SER A 245 -23.23 8.01 -8.40
C SER A 245 -22.55 7.24 -9.54
N GLY A 246 -22.19 7.88 -10.65
CA GLY A 246 -21.41 7.26 -11.74
C GLY A 246 -20.00 6.83 -11.31
N PHE A 247 -19.49 7.39 -10.21
CA PHE A 247 -18.21 6.99 -9.59
C PHE A 247 -18.36 5.85 -8.57
N ALA A 248 -19.59 5.39 -8.32
CA ALA A 248 -19.85 4.22 -7.50
C ALA A 248 -19.45 2.97 -8.28
N THR A 249 -18.56 2.19 -7.70
CA THR A 249 -18.21 0.87 -8.19
C THR A 249 -19.17 -0.11 -7.52
N GLN A 250 -19.67 -1.14 -8.24
CA GLN A 250 -20.72 -2.03 -7.74
C GLN A 250 -20.31 -2.59 -6.37
N SER A 251 -20.97 -2.11 -5.31
CA SER A 251 -20.62 -2.51 -3.96
C SER A 251 -21.26 -3.85 -3.64
N ASP A 252 -20.50 -4.93 -3.72
CA ASP A 252 -20.82 -6.07 -2.87
C ASP A 252 -20.62 -5.63 -1.41
N ILE A 253 -21.67 -5.76 -0.59
CA ILE A 253 -21.74 -5.27 0.79
C ILE A 253 -20.67 -5.94 1.66
N ALA A 254 -20.15 -7.10 1.25
CA ALA A 254 -19.17 -7.86 2.00
C ALA A 254 -17.75 -7.22 2.05
N ARG A 255 -17.40 -6.31 1.13
CA ARG A 255 -16.00 -5.84 1.00
C ARG A 255 -15.90 -4.31 0.84
N PRO A 256 -14.88 -3.65 1.41
CA PRO A 256 -14.66 -2.23 1.16
C PRO A 256 -14.32 -2.03 -0.32
N HIS A 257 -14.99 -1.09 -0.98
CA HIS A 257 -14.77 -0.77 -2.38
C HIS A 257 -14.05 0.57 -2.53
N PHE A 258 -13.07 0.59 -3.44
CA PHE A 258 -12.27 1.76 -3.73
C PHE A 258 -12.37 2.12 -5.21
N THR A 259 -12.43 3.43 -5.45
CA THR A 259 -12.36 4.00 -6.79
C THR A 259 -10.97 4.60 -6.97
N TYR A 260 -10.27 4.11 -7.98
CA TYR A 260 -8.96 4.59 -8.42
C TYR A 260 -9.21 5.57 -9.57
N PHE A 261 -8.55 6.72 -9.59
CA PHE A 261 -8.86 7.75 -10.58
C PHE A 261 -7.67 8.65 -10.90
N CYS A 262 -7.64 9.15 -12.12
CA CYS A 262 -6.82 10.29 -12.51
C CYS A 262 -7.72 11.50 -12.69
N LEU A 263 -7.26 12.66 -12.23
CA LEU A 263 -7.98 13.92 -12.44
C LEU A 263 -7.80 14.41 -13.86
N ASP A 264 -8.76 15.21 -14.30
CA ASP A 264 -8.63 16.04 -15.48
C ASP A 264 -7.56 17.13 -15.30
N ARG A 265 -7.18 17.80 -16.40
CA ARG A 265 -6.19 18.89 -16.38
C ARG A 265 -6.56 20.04 -15.43
N GLY A 266 -7.86 20.23 -15.17
CA GLY A 266 -8.37 21.24 -14.24
C GLY A 266 -8.28 20.81 -12.77
N LEU A 267 -7.93 19.56 -12.49
CA LEU A 267 -7.86 18.96 -11.15
C LEU A 267 -9.20 18.99 -10.40
N THR A 268 -10.31 19.01 -11.13
CA THR A 268 -11.65 19.22 -10.53
C THR A 268 -12.47 17.94 -10.41
N ARG A 269 -12.24 16.98 -11.32
CA ARG A 269 -13.00 15.74 -11.40
C ARG A 269 -12.15 14.61 -11.98
N PRO A 270 -12.52 13.34 -11.74
CA PRO A 270 -11.93 12.21 -12.44
C PRO A 270 -12.17 12.30 -13.95
N GLU A 271 -11.10 12.19 -14.75
CA GLU A 271 -11.17 12.02 -16.21
C GLU A 271 -11.32 10.54 -16.58
N ARG A 272 -10.68 9.68 -15.79
CA ARG A 272 -10.69 8.22 -15.92
C ARG A 272 -10.66 7.59 -14.55
N TRP A 273 -11.40 6.51 -14.37
CA TRP A 273 -11.51 5.85 -13.07
C TRP A 273 -11.80 4.36 -13.20
N ALA A 274 -11.41 3.60 -12.18
CA ALA A 274 -11.57 2.16 -12.11
C ALA A 274 -12.02 1.77 -10.70
N GLY A 275 -12.77 0.68 -10.59
CA GLY A 275 -13.22 0.14 -9.31
C GLY A 275 -12.58 -1.18 -8.97
N ALA A 276 -12.11 -1.34 -7.74
CA ALA A 276 -11.73 -2.64 -7.23
C ALA A 276 -12.17 -2.82 -5.76
N PRO A 277 -12.63 -4.03 -5.38
CA PRO A 277 -12.86 -4.38 -3.99
C PRO A 277 -11.53 -4.62 -3.25
N GLY A 278 -11.56 -4.45 -1.93
CA GLY A 278 -10.41 -4.72 -1.06
C GLY A 278 -9.50 -3.51 -0.87
N PHE A 279 -8.73 -3.52 0.22
CA PHE A 279 -7.80 -2.42 0.51
C PHE A 279 -6.70 -2.34 -0.56
N PRO A 280 -6.36 -1.15 -1.08
CA PRO A 280 -5.34 -0.96 -2.10
C PRO A 280 -3.96 -1.45 -1.66
N ILE A 281 -3.23 -2.11 -2.57
CA ILE A 281 -1.83 -2.52 -2.37
C ILE A 281 -0.93 -1.91 -3.45
N GLY A 282 -1.27 -2.13 -4.73
CA GLY A 282 -0.43 -1.72 -5.85
C GLY A 282 -1.25 -1.39 -7.09
N LEU A 283 -0.69 -0.58 -7.96
CA LEU A 283 -1.29 -0.23 -9.25
C LEU A 283 -0.17 -0.08 -10.29
N ALA A 284 -0.41 -0.61 -11.48
CA ALA A 284 0.47 -0.44 -12.63
C ALA A 284 -0.36 -0.20 -13.89
N VAL A 285 0.25 0.48 -14.87
CA VAL A 285 -0.28 0.57 -16.24
C VAL A 285 0.74 -0.11 -17.15
N VAL A 286 0.26 -0.92 -18.08
CA VAL A 286 1.06 -1.56 -19.13
C VAL A 286 0.73 -0.88 -20.46
N PRO A 287 1.50 0.16 -20.87
CA PRO A 287 1.06 1.08 -21.91
C PRO A 287 0.85 0.44 -23.29
N GLU A 288 1.72 -0.50 -23.71
CA GLU A 288 1.62 -1.11 -25.03
C GLU A 288 0.43 -2.07 -25.16
N LEU A 289 -0.04 -2.60 -24.03
CA LEU A 289 -1.26 -3.42 -23.97
C LEU A 289 -2.50 -2.57 -23.69
N GLY A 290 -2.32 -1.31 -23.30
CA GLY A 290 -3.40 -0.45 -22.83
C GLY A 290 -4.10 -1.05 -21.60
N GLU A 291 -3.38 -1.68 -20.67
CA GLU A 291 -3.95 -2.32 -19.49
C GLU A 291 -3.70 -1.53 -18.20
N LEU A 292 -4.70 -1.47 -17.34
CA LEU A 292 -4.61 -1.02 -15.94
C LEU A 292 -4.69 -2.23 -15.03
N TRP A 293 -3.71 -2.38 -14.17
CA TRP A 293 -3.62 -3.45 -13.20
C TRP A 293 -3.71 -2.91 -11.78
N ILE A 294 -4.55 -3.54 -10.96
CA ILE A 294 -4.78 -3.15 -9.57
C ILE A 294 -4.62 -4.38 -8.68
N SER A 295 -3.68 -4.33 -7.74
CA SER A 295 -3.58 -5.31 -6.67
C SER A 295 -4.23 -4.77 -5.39
N THR A 296 -5.01 -5.63 -4.75
CA THR A 296 -5.72 -5.36 -3.49
C THR A 296 -5.53 -6.52 -2.52
N MET A 297 -5.95 -6.31 -1.27
CA MET A 297 -5.97 -7.38 -0.26
C MET A 297 -6.89 -8.55 -0.62
N THR A 298 -7.80 -8.39 -1.59
CA THR A 298 -8.79 -9.42 -1.95
C THR A 298 -8.51 -10.11 -3.27
N GLY A 299 -7.75 -9.49 -4.16
CA GLY A 299 -7.50 -10.01 -5.51
C GLY A 299 -6.69 -9.04 -6.36
N THR A 300 -6.38 -9.46 -7.58
CA THR A 300 -5.74 -8.64 -8.62
C THR A 300 -6.69 -8.48 -9.77
N PHE A 301 -6.81 -7.26 -10.29
CA PHE A 301 -7.79 -6.90 -11.30
C PHE A 301 -7.10 -6.24 -12.48
N VAL A 302 -7.59 -6.51 -13.69
CA VAL A 302 -7.14 -5.89 -14.94
C VAL A 302 -8.31 -5.25 -15.67
N GLY A 303 -8.06 -4.14 -16.34
CA GLY A 303 -9.04 -3.49 -17.20
C GLY A 303 -8.38 -2.73 -18.34
N ALA A 304 -9.09 -2.59 -19.47
CA ALA A 304 -8.61 -1.82 -20.60
C ALA A 304 -8.60 -0.31 -20.28
N THR A 305 -7.45 0.32 -20.42
CA THR A 305 -7.30 1.77 -20.26
C THR A 305 -8.02 2.52 -21.37
N GLY A 306 -8.72 3.57 -20.99
CA GLY A 306 -9.46 4.46 -21.88
C GLY A 306 -9.81 5.77 -21.18
N SER A 307 -10.66 6.56 -21.82
CA SER A 307 -11.31 7.71 -21.16
C SER A 307 -12.54 7.24 -20.40
N GLY A 308 -12.82 7.83 -19.24
CA GLY A 308 -13.98 7.46 -18.42
C GLY A 308 -13.79 6.19 -17.58
N PRO A 309 -14.88 5.43 -17.33
CA PRO A 309 -14.84 4.26 -16.46
C PRO A 309 -14.10 3.09 -17.12
N VAL A 310 -13.21 2.46 -16.36
CA VAL A 310 -12.52 1.23 -16.71
C VAL A 310 -13.24 0.06 -16.04
N SER A 311 -13.78 -0.85 -16.86
CA SER A 311 -14.29 -2.13 -16.40
C SER A 311 -13.13 -2.99 -15.94
N MET A 312 -13.20 -3.45 -14.69
CA MET A 312 -12.17 -4.28 -14.07
C MET A 312 -12.67 -5.72 -13.97
N GLU A 313 -11.83 -6.66 -14.40
CA GLU A 313 -12.04 -8.09 -14.29
C GLU A 313 -11.02 -8.67 -13.30
N GLU A 314 -11.46 -9.58 -12.43
CA GLU A 314 -10.54 -10.29 -11.53
C GLU A 314 -9.68 -11.26 -12.36
N VAL A 315 -8.38 -11.23 -12.12
CA VAL A 315 -7.41 -12.05 -12.84
C VAL A 315 -7.23 -13.37 -12.12
N GLU A 316 -7.60 -14.44 -12.80
CA GLU A 316 -7.15 -15.78 -12.46
C GLU A 316 -5.83 -16.03 -13.19
N PHE A 317 -4.76 -16.22 -12.42
CA PHE A 317 -3.47 -16.59 -12.97
C PHE A 317 -3.42 -18.11 -13.14
N ASP A 318 -3.20 -18.59 -14.37
CA ASP A 318 -3.16 -20.03 -14.70
C ASP A 318 -2.18 -20.82 -13.81
N SER A 319 -1.05 -20.22 -13.45
CA SER A 319 -0.07 -20.82 -12.55
C SER A 319 0.65 -19.78 -11.71
N LEU A 320 0.30 -19.69 -10.43
CA LEU A 320 1.05 -18.90 -9.45
C LEU A 320 2.06 -19.76 -8.70
N PRO A 321 3.28 -19.25 -8.44
CA PRO A 321 4.26 -20.01 -7.69
C PRO A 321 3.79 -20.25 -6.25
N GLN A 322 4.07 -21.46 -5.76
CA GLN A 322 3.89 -21.78 -4.35
C GLN A 322 5.04 -21.19 -3.53
N ILE A 323 4.67 -20.45 -2.50
CA ILE A 323 5.57 -19.71 -1.65
C ILE A 323 5.76 -20.48 -0.36
N PRO A 324 6.99 -20.92 -0.02
CA PRO A 324 7.24 -21.64 1.22
C PRO A 324 6.88 -20.80 2.45
N VAL A 325 6.15 -21.43 3.36
CA VAL A 325 5.77 -20.85 4.65
C VAL A 325 6.27 -21.76 5.75
N ASN A 326 7.11 -21.20 6.62
CA ASN A 326 7.71 -21.92 7.74
C ASN A 326 7.24 -21.26 9.03
N ALA A 327 6.71 -22.07 9.94
CA ALA A 327 6.42 -21.62 11.29
C ALA A 327 7.73 -21.28 12.03
N PRO A 328 7.75 -20.23 12.87
CA PRO A 328 8.83 -20.02 13.82
C PRO A 328 9.16 -21.29 14.60
N LEU A 329 10.45 -21.60 14.74
CA LEU A 329 10.92 -22.83 15.38
C LEU A 329 10.42 -22.97 16.83
N GLU A 330 10.23 -21.83 17.50
CA GLU A 330 9.79 -21.75 18.88
C GLU A 330 8.34 -22.19 19.09
N LEU A 331 7.55 -22.32 18.00
CA LEU A 331 6.16 -22.77 18.08
C LEU A 331 6.02 -24.29 18.18
N GLY A 332 7.03 -25.04 17.73
CA GLY A 332 6.89 -26.48 17.54
C GLY A 332 5.94 -26.81 16.38
N GLU A 333 5.09 -27.82 16.56
CA GLU A 333 4.08 -28.23 15.58
C GLU A 333 2.93 -27.18 15.56
N PRO A 334 2.64 -26.52 14.41
CA PRO A 334 1.71 -25.39 14.36
C PRO A 334 0.26 -25.72 14.70
N ASP A 335 -0.24 -26.91 14.35
CA ASP A 335 -1.61 -27.30 14.62
C ASP A 335 -1.80 -27.67 16.10
N GLU A 336 -0.83 -28.36 16.72
CA GLU A 336 -0.75 -28.57 18.16
C GLU A 336 -0.65 -27.25 18.92
N TRP A 337 0.19 -26.32 18.44
CA TRP A 337 0.29 -24.99 19.02
C TRP A 337 -1.05 -24.25 18.95
N THR A 338 -1.76 -24.34 17.81
CA THR A 338 -3.07 -23.72 17.63
C THR A 338 -4.08 -24.27 18.62
N GLU A 339 -4.10 -25.59 18.82
CA GLU A 339 -4.98 -26.23 19.79
C GLU A 339 -4.65 -25.80 21.23
N HIS A 340 -3.37 -25.67 21.58
CA HIS A 340 -2.96 -25.09 22.86
C HIS A 340 -3.44 -23.63 23.03
N GLN A 341 -3.35 -22.81 21.98
CA GLN A 341 -3.88 -21.44 22.03
C GLN A 341 -5.40 -21.41 22.17
N ARG A 342 -6.12 -22.32 21.51
CA ARG A 342 -7.58 -22.46 21.65
C ARG A 342 -7.98 -22.67 23.11
N ILE A 343 -7.34 -23.62 23.77
CA ILE A 343 -7.57 -23.93 25.19
C ILE A 343 -7.23 -22.72 26.07
N ARG A 344 -6.07 -22.09 25.84
CA ARG A 344 -5.64 -20.91 26.61
C ARG A 344 -6.63 -19.75 26.47
N LEU A 345 -6.96 -19.36 25.24
CA LEU A 345 -7.85 -18.23 24.97
C LEU A 345 -9.25 -18.46 25.55
N LEU A 346 -9.77 -19.68 25.47
CA LEU A 346 -11.02 -20.07 26.12
C LEU A 346 -10.95 -19.88 27.64
N ALA A 347 -9.89 -20.35 28.29
CA ALA A 347 -9.72 -20.22 29.73
C ALA A 347 -9.62 -18.75 30.18
N GLU A 348 -8.83 -17.95 29.46
CA GLU A 348 -8.60 -16.52 29.76
C GLU A 348 -9.87 -15.66 29.58
N ASN A 349 -10.75 -16.01 28.65
CA ASN A 349 -11.84 -15.13 28.22
C ASN A 349 -13.25 -15.63 28.53
N ARG A 350 -13.42 -16.83 29.11
CA ARG A 350 -14.73 -17.39 29.44
C ARG A 350 -15.55 -16.47 30.35
N ALA A 351 -14.92 -15.89 31.37
CA ALA A 351 -15.60 -14.97 32.29
C ALA A 351 -16.05 -13.67 31.61
N ALA A 352 -15.38 -13.27 30.54
CA ALA A 352 -15.69 -12.07 29.75
C ALA A 352 -16.75 -12.32 28.65
N GLY A 353 -17.27 -13.54 28.54
CA GLY A 353 -18.38 -13.88 27.63
C GLY A 353 -18.00 -14.74 26.43
N LEU A 354 -16.76 -15.19 26.29
CA LEU A 354 -16.38 -16.15 25.25
C LEU A 354 -16.99 -17.53 25.54
N LEU A 355 -17.76 -18.07 24.59
CA LEU A 355 -18.46 -19.34 24.72
C LEU A 355 -17.69 -20.51 24.09
N GLY A 356 -17.07 -20.28 22.94
CA GLY A 356 -16.44 -21.33 22.16
C GLY A 356 -15.41 -20.80 21.17
N ILE A 357 -14.47 -21.66 20.79
CA ILE A 357 -13.55 -21.46 19.67
C ILE A 357 -13.52 -22.76 18.88
N GLU A 358 -13.85 -22.68 17.60
CA GLU A 358 -13.66 -23.72 16.60
C GLU A 358 -12.45 -23.38 15.73
N ILE A 359 -11.69 -24.39 15.31
CA ILE A 359 -10.54 -24.24 14.41
C ILE A 359 -10.97 -24.74 13.03
N ASP A 360 -10.73 -23.93 12.01
CA ASP A 360 -10.94 -24.29 10.61
C ASP A 360 -9.66 -24.14 9.80
N GLY A 361 -9.39 -25.10 8.92
CA GLY A 361 -8.16 -25.21 8.12
C GLY A 361 -6.93 -25.70 8.87
N TRP A 362 -5.77 -25.61 8.20
CA TRP A 362 -4.45 -26.04 8.70
C TRP A 362 -3.38 -24.98 8.39
N PHE A 363 -2.21 -25.11 9.00
CA PHE A 363 -1.12 -24.15 8.84
C PHE A 363 -0.68 -23.98 7.38
N PRO A 364 -0.52 -22.74 6.87
CA PRO A 364 -0.56 -21.45 7.57
C PRO A 364 -1.92 -20.72 7.49
N THR A 365 -2.93 -21.35 6.89
CA THR A 365 -4.25 -20.75 6.65
C THR A 365 -5.24 -20.95 7.79
N THR A 366 -4.80 -21.54 8.90
CA THR A 366 -5.64 -21.84 10.06
C THR A 366 -6.39 -20.60 10.55
N THR A 367 -7.69 -20.75 10.75
CA THR A 367 -8.57 -19.74 11.32
C THR A 367 -9.26 -20.26 12.58
N SER A 368 -9.61 -19.34 13.46
CA SER A 368 -10.41 -19.57 14.66
C SER A 368 -11.75 -18.86 14.50
N ILE A 369 -12.84 -19.62 14.64
CA ILE A 369 -14.21 -19.11 14.69
C ILE A 369 -14.57 -18.96 16.17
N LEU A 370 -14.58 -17.72 16.64
CA LEU A 370 -14.94 -17.38 18.02
C LEU A 370 -16.44 -17.24 18.14
N THR A 371 -17.03 -17.84 19.17
CA THR A 371 -18.45 -17.66 19.53
C THR A 371 -18.53 -17.04 20.93
N PHE A 372 -19.22 -15.91 21.09
CA PHE A 372 -19.21 -15.14 22.33
C PHE A 372 -20.51 -14.37 22.59
N ARG A 373 -20.67 -13.85 23.81
CA ARG A 373 -21.75 -12.93 24.22
C ARG A 373 -21.18 -11.59 24.61
N ILE A 374 -21.87 -10.52 24.22
CA ILE A 374 -21.56 -9.16 24.66
C ILE A 374 -22.61 -8.73 25.70
N ARG A 375 -22.15 -8.16 26.81
CA ARG A 375 -23.04 -7.67 27.86
C ARG A 375 -23.96 -6.57 27.29
N GLY A 376 -25.27 -6.77 27.38
CA GLY A 376 -26.27 -5.84 26.84
C GLY A 376 -26.87 -6.25 25.49
N MET A 377 -26.42 -7.37 24.90
CA MET A 377 -27.05 -7.98 23.72
C MET A 377 -27.78 -9.29 24.09
N ASN A 378 -28.93 -9.53 23.46
CA ASN A 378 -29.74 -10.74 23.66
C ASN A 378 -29.36 -11.93 22.75
N GLY A 379 -28.27 -11.80 21.97
CA GLY A 379 -27.82 -12.79 20.98
C GLY A 379 -26.43 -13.37 21.28
N VAL A 380 -26.04 -14.37 20.47
CA VAL A 380 -24.69 -14.92 20.42
C VAL A 380 -24.02 -14.42 19.15
N CYS A 381 -22.81 -13.89 19.29
CA CYS A 381 -22.03 -13.36 18.18
C CYS A 381 -20.97 -14.36 17.73
N ALA A 382 -20.60 -14.32 16.45
CA ALA A 382 -19.47 -15.06 15.91
C ALA A 382 -18.45 -14.13 15.25
N ARG A 383 -17.16 -14.44 15.37
CA ARG A 383 -16.06 -13.72 14.70
C ARG A 383 -15.00 -14.68 14.19
N LEU A 384 -14.67 -14.57 12.91
CA LEU A 384 -13.57 -15.29 12.29
C LEU A 384 -12.25 -14.55 12.50
N MET A 385 -11.19 -15.26 12.85
CA MET A 385 -9.85 -14.69 13.04
C MET A 385 -8.77 -15.63 12.48
N SER A 386 -7.78 -15.09 11.77
CA SER A 386 -6.61 -15.90 11.36
C SER A 386 -5.68 -16.15 12.53
N VAL A 387 -5.24 -17.39 12.70
CA VAL A 387 -4.31 -17.81 13.76
C VAL A 387 -2.88 -17.39 13.44
N PHE A 388 -2.50 -17.56 12.18
CA PHE A 388 -1.20 -17.16 11.64
C PHE A 388 -1.36 -15.97 10.69
N ASP A 389 -0.29 -15.22 10.50
CA ASP A 389 -0.18 -14.30 9.38
C ASP A 389 0.13 -15.10 8.11
N ARG A 390 0.06 -14.40 6.97
CA ARG A 390 0.31 -14.99 5.65
C ARG A 390 1.70 -15.64 5.52
N ASP A 391 2.65 -15.31 6.40
CA ASP A 391 4.02 -15.79 6.36
C ASP A 391 4.30 -16.80 7.49
N GLY A 392 3.24 -17.29 8.16
CA GLY A 392 3.29 -18.36 9.14
C GLY A 392 3.63 -17.91 10.57
N ARG A 393 3.70 -16.60 10.83
CA ARG A 393 3.95 -16.11 12.19
C ARG A 393 2.65 -16.06 13.00
N PRO A 394 2.70 -16.27 14.33
CA PRO A 394 1.53 -16.15 15.19
C PRO A 394 0.90 -14.75 15.08
N ARG A 395 -0.41 -14.70 14.88
CA ARG A 395 -1.21 -13.46 15.01
C ARG A 395 -2.01 -13.39 16.30
N LEU A 396 -2.11 -14.51 17.01
CA LEU A 396 -2.83 -14.54 18.28
C LEU A 396 -2.07 -13.71 19.32
N TRP A 397 -2.78 -12.76 19.92
CA TRP A 397 -2.27 -11.88 20.97
C TRP A 397 -1.72 -12.70 22.15
N GLN A 398 -0.66 -12.17 22.77
CA GLN A 398 -0.17 -12.63 24.06
C GLN A 398 -0.18 -11.43 25.02
N GLY A 399 -0.96 -11.51 26.09
CA GLY A 399 -1.05 -10.46 27.12
C GLY A 399 -2.28 -9.57 27.02
N ALA A 400 -2.17 -8.36 27.57
CA ALA A 400 -3.26 -7.38 27.64
C ALA A 400 -3.26 -6.44 26.40
N PRO A 401 -4.44 -6.00 25.91
CA PRO A 401 -5.77 -6.40 26.37
C PRO A 401 -6.08 -7.86 26.04
N THR A 402 -6.88 -8.50 26.88
CA THR A 402 -7.42 -9.85 26.61
C THR A 402 -8.22 -9.85 25.31
N LEU A 403 -8.43 -11.02 24.71
CA LEU A 403 -9.16 -11.16 23.45
C LEU A 403 -10.55 -10.50 23.49
N MET A 404 -11.31 -10.71 24.56
CA MET A 404 -12.64 -10.11 24.72
C MET A 404 -12.59 -8.60 25.00
N GLU A 405 -11.57 -8.10 25.70
CA GLU A 405 -11.35 -6.65 25.85
C GLU A 405 -11.03 -6.00 24.50
N TRP A 406 -10.21 -6.62 23.67
CA TRP A 406 -9.92 -6.13 22.33
C TRP A 406 -11.17 -6.09 21.45
N ILE A 407 -12.00 -7.15 21.47
CA ILE A 407 -13.28 -7.18 20.75
C ILE A 407 -14.21 -6.05 21.24
N ASN A 408 -14.28 -5.83 22.55
CA ASN A 408 -15.10 -4.75 23.13
C ASN A 408 -14.59 -3.36 22.72
N LEU A 409 -13.27 -3.14 22.70
CA LEU A 409 -12.68 -1.89 22.24
C LEU A 409 -13.00 -1.61 20.77
N ASP A 410 -12.82 -2.61 19.91
CA ASP A 410 -13.14 -2.53 18.46
C ASP A 410 -14.62 -2.17 18.24
N ILE A 411 -15.52 -2.76 19.04
CA ILE A 411 -16.94 -2.41 19.07
C ILE A 411 -17.18 -0.95 19.49
N MET A 412 -16.52 -0.50 20.55
CA MET A 412 -16.66 0.87 21.05
C MET A 412 -16.15 1.89 20.02
N GLU A 413 -15.01 1.62 19.38
CA GLU A 413 -14.45 2.43 18.30
C GLU A 413 -15.37 2.47 17.07
N ALA A 414 -16.07 1.36 16.79
CA ALA A 414 -17.07 1.31 15.73
C ALA A 414 -18.37 2.07 16.06
N GLY A 415 -18.54 2.62 17.28
CA GLY A 415 -19.72 3.37 17.70
C GLY A 415 -20.60 2.67 18.75
N GLY A 416 -20.06 1.63 19.41
CA GLY A 416 -20.63 0.99 20.59
C GLY A 416 -21.86 0.12 20.33
N LEU A 417 -22.41 -0.43 21.42
CA LEU A 417 -23.52 -1.40 21.39
C LEU A 417 -24.80 -0.88 20.73
N GLU A 418 -25.08 0.41 20.84
CA GLU A 418 -26.25 1.01 20.18
C GLU A 418 -26.18 0.87 18.67
N ARG A 419 -24.99 0.98 18.08
CA ARG A 419 -24.81 0.79 16.64
C ARG A 419 -24.94 -0.68 16.25
N LEU A 420 -24.50 -1.61 17.11
CA LEU A 420 -24.73 -3.04 16.90
C LEU A 420 -26.20 -3.44 16.99
N CYS A 421 -26.96 -2.80 17.87
CA CYS A 421 -28.37 -3.13 18.12
C CYS A 421 -29.37 -2.39 17.21
N LYS A 422 -28.95 -1.34 16.50
CA LYS A 422 -29.84 -0.55 15.61
C LYS A 422 -30.21 -1.36 14.36
N LYS A 423 -31.52 -1.61 14.19
CA LYS A 423 -32.15 -2.24 13.01
C LYS A 423 -32.38 -1.27 11.85
N GLU A 424 -31.57 -0.23 11.72
CA GLU A 424 -31.77 0.80 10.70
C GLU A 424 -30.50 1.00 9.85
N PRO A 425 -30.64 1.23 8.53
CA PRO A 425 -29.53 1.52 7.65
C PRO A 425 -28.85 2.81 8.11
N GLY A 426 -27.69 2.69 8.74
CA GLY A 426 -26.80 3.83 8.96
C GLY A 426 -26.03 4.17 7.68
N ARG A 427 -25.55 5.42 7.58
CA ARG A 427 -24.68 5.97 6.51
C ARG A 427 -23.38 5.18 6.22
N PHE A 428 -23.14 4.08 6.92
CA PHE A 428 -21.91 3.28 6.89
C PHE A 428 -22.16 1.76 6.98
N GLY A 429 -23.38 1.30 6.67
CA GLY A 429 -23.74 -0.13 6.63
C GLY A 429 -24.50 -0.63 7.87
N TYR A 430 -25.16 -1.77 7.70
CA TYR A 430 -25.83 -2.53 8.78
C TYR A 430 -24.82 -3.37 9.56
N VAL A 431 -25.14 -3.64 10.82
CA VAL A 431 -24.41 -4.59 11.66
C VAL A 431 -25.08 -5.97 11.55
N TRP A 432 -24.26 -7.02 11.39
CA TRP A 432 -24.67 -8.40 11.13
C TRP A 432 -25.40 -9.03 12.33
N THR A 433 -26.31 -9.96 12.01
CA THR A 433 -27.11 -10.79 12.93
C THR A 433 -26.30 -11.58 13.93
#